data_AF-A0A8U0LZB1-F1
#
_entry.id   AF-A0A8U0LZB1-F1
#
_cell.length_a   1.000
_cell.length_b   1.000
_cell.length_c   1.000
_cell.angle_alpha   90.00
_cell.angle_beta   90.00
_cell.angle_gamma   90.00
#
_symmetry.space_group_name_H-M   'P 1'
#
loop_
_entity.id
_entity.type
_entity.pdbx_description
1 polymer ?
#
loop_
_entity_poly.entity_id
_entity_poly.type
_entity_poly.pdbx_seq_one_letter_code
_entity_poly.pdbx_strand_id
1 'polypeptide(L)'
;MEKQSNDQAGVSQLLSDAKSAAVGRRLFMRYLGTTAAAGVALSACTNQLDEAVPTGAARAGYRTVDLGDLGSNDVGILNYAYALEQLEAAFYTQAVMTPFSGMTEMEKTILTDIRDHEIVHRELFKAALSSAAIPGLTPDFTSINFSSRASVLGAAALFEKIGVSAYNGAGQFIKNVDYLLLAGKIVSVEARHAAIINTLLYPDGANFAGDDVVFPSSGLEEIRVPGEVLTLVAPYVYETINAMPVRRVA
;
A
#
# COMPACT_ATOMS: atom_id res chain seq x y z
N MET A 1 9.69 -49.84 -22.75
CA MET A 1 10.68 -48.79 -23.00
C MET A 1 9.95 -47.48 -23.13
N GLU A 2 10.45 -46.51 -22.38
CA GLU A 2 9.91 -45.21 -22.00
C GLU A 2 10.41 -44.10 -22.94
N LYS A 3 9.58 -43.06 -23.17
CA LYS A 3 9.92 -41.64 -23.44
C LYS A 3 8.59 -40.87 -23.64
N GLN A 4 8.14 -40.00 -22.72
CA GLN A 4 8.57 -38.60 -22.44
C GLN A 4 8.72 -37.74 -23.70
N SER A 5 8.23 -36.50 -23.81
CA SER A 5 7.46 -35.60 -22.94
C SER A 5 6.96 -34.43 -23.83
N ASN A 6 5.78 -33.91 -23.52
CA ASN A 6 5.08 -32.83 -24.23
C ASN A 6 5.47 -31.48 -23.61
N ASP A 7 6.51 -30.82 -24.13
CA ASP A 7 7.18 -29.69 -23.44
C ASP A 7 7.16 -28.35 -24.20
N GLN A 8 6.29 -28.19 -25.21
CA GLN A 8 6.21 -26.93 -25.99
C GLN A 8 4.91 -26.13 -25.82
N ALA A 9 3.86 -26.72 -25.24
CA ALA A 9 2.60 -26.01 -25.00
C ALA A 9 2.64 -25.08 -23.76
N GLY A 10 3.42 -25.43 -22.73
CA GLY A 10 3.47 -24.65 -21.47
C GLY A 10 4.29 -23.35 -21.56
N VAL A 11 5.32 -23.30 -22.40
CA VAL A 11 6.25 -22.16 -22.48
C VAL A 11 5.62 -20.93 -23.15
N SER A 12 4.71 -21.12 -24.13
CA SER A 12 3.98 -19.99 -24.75
C SER A 12 2.93 -19.38 -23.83
N GLN A 13 2.38 -20.15 -22.88
CA GLN A 13 1.36 -19.70 -21.93
C GLN A 13 2.00 -18.94 -20.74
N LEU A 14 3.19 -19.34 -20.31
CA LEU A 14 4.00 -18.59 -19.33
C LEU A 14 4.50 -17.25 -19.87
N LEU A 15 4.78 -17.15 -21.18
CA LEU A 15 5.17 -15.89 -21.84
C LEU A 15 3.98 -14.98 -22.15
N SER A 16 2.76 -15.51 -22.22
CA SER A 16 1.55 -14.69 -22.34
C SER A 16 1.18 -14.02 -21.03
N ASP A 17 1.42 -14.66 -19.88
CA ASP A 17 1.04 -14.11 -18.57
C ASP A 17 1.97 -12.98 -18.11
N ALA A 18 3.27 -13.10 -18.37
CA ALA A 18 4.22 -12.00 -18.14
C ALA A 18 3.95 -10.80 -19.05
N LYS A 19 3.53 -11.05 -20.31
CA LYS A 19 3.07 -10.00 -21.22
C LYS A 19 1.70 -9.45 -20.82
N SER A 20 0.79 -10.27 -20.30
CA SER A 20 -0.54 -9.85 -19.82
C SER A 20 -0.44 -8.98 -18.57
N ALA A 21 0.45 -9.29 -17.63
CA ALA A 21 0.70 -8.46 -16.45
C ALA A 21 1.40 -7.14 -16.83
N ALA A 22 2.34 -7.17 -17.79
CA ALA A 22 2.94 -5.95 -18.34
C ALA A 22 1.94 -5.12 -19.17
N VAL A 23 0.99 -5.77 -19.86
CA VAL A 23 -0.13 -5.12 -20.55
C VAL A 23 -1.15 -4.59 -19.54
N GLY A 24 -1.43 -5.29 -18.44
CA GLY A 24 -2.29 -4.84 -17.33
C GLY A 24 -1.73 -3.61 -16.64
N ARG A 25 -0.42 -3.60 -16.32
CA ARG A 25 0.31 -2.43 -15.80
C ARG A 25 0.28 -1.25 -16.79
N ARG A 26 0.46 -1.50 -18.09
CA ARG A 26 0.36 -0.45 -19.14
C ARG A 26 -1.07 0.02 -19.42
N LEU A 27 -2.08 -0.83 -19.22
CA LEU A 27 -3.49 -0.51 -19.42
C LEU A 27 -4.05 0.26 -18.22
N PHE A 28 -3.64 -0.10 -17.00
CA PHE A 28 -3.92 0.64 -15.77
C PHE A 28 -3.38 2.08 -15.85
N MET A 29 -2.15 2.26 -16.33
CA MET A 29 -1.56 3.59 -16.55
C MET A 29 -2.25 4.40 -17.66
N ARG A 30 -2.83 3.74 -18.66
CA ARG A 30 -3.67 4.40 -19.68
C ARG A 30 -5.05 4.80 -19.15
N TYR A 31 -5.59 4.07 -18.18
CA TYR A 31 -6.86 4.41 -17.53
C TYR A 31 -6.75 5.54 -16.51
N LEU A 32 -5.62 5.66 -15.80
CA LEU A 32 -5.33 6.81 -14.95
C LEU A 32 -5.21 8.12 -15.75
N GLY A 33 -4.62 8.08 -16.95
CA GLY A 33 -4.50 9.25 -17.83
C GLY A 33 -5.78 9.70 -18.54
N THR A 34 -6.88 8.94 -18.48
CA THR A 34 -8.13 9.24 -19.21
C THR A 34 -9.36 9.47 -18.32
N THR A 35 -9.29 9.16 -17.02
CA THR A 35 -10.45 9.29 -16.10
C THR A 35 -10.30 10.35 -15.01
N ALA A 36 -9.14 11.00 -14.87
CA ALA A 36 -9.03 12.22 -14.08
C ALA A 36 -9.40 13.42 -14.95
N ALA A 37 -10.39 14.21 -14.54
CA ALA A 37 -10.71 15.51 -15.14
C ALA A 37 -9.56 16.55 -15.00
N ALA A 38 -8.44 16.17 -14.40
CA ALA A 38 -7.14 16.83 -14.54
C ALA A 38 -6.20 15.88 -15.28
N GLY A 39 -5.85 16.22 -16.53
CA GLY A 39 -4.96 15.44 -17.40
C GLY A 39 -3.52 15.37 -16.87
N VAL A 40 -3.30 14.63 -15.80
CA VAL A 40 -1.97 14.28 -15.31
C VAL A 40 -1.54 13.00 -16.02
N ALA A 41 -0.76 13.15 -17.07
CA ALA A 41 -0.02 12.04 -17.66
C ALA A 41 1.03 11.58 -16.63
N LEU A 42 0.72 10.56 -15.83
CA LEU A 42 1.70 9.88 -14.99
C LEU A 42 2.70 9.15 -15.90
N SER A 43 3.75 9.85 -16.30
CA SER A 43 4.90 9.25 -16.98
C SER A 43 5.79 8.55 -15.96
N ALA A 44 5.29 7.48 -15.33
CA ALA A 44 6.16 6.57 -14.59
C ALA A 44 6.92 5.73 -15.63
N CYS A 45 8.06 6.25 -16.08
CA CYS A 45 9.04 5.46 -16.79
C CYS A 45 9.56 4.39 -15.82
N THR A 46 9.74 3.17 -16.33
CA THR A 46 10.18 1.95 -15.63
C THR A 46 11.51 2.06 -14.88
N ASN A 47 12.14 3.23 -14.88
CA ASN A 47 13.49 3.47 -14.36
C ASN A 47 13.47 4.07 -12.95
N GLN A 48 12.28 4.29 -12.37
CA GLN A 48 12.09 4.84 -11.02
C GLN A 48 11.63 3.79 -9.99
N LEU A 49 11.58 2.51 -10.38
CA LEU A 49 11.33 1.39 -9.46
C LEU A 49 12.54 1.06 -8.57
N ASP A 50 13.68 1.71 -8.82
CA ASP A 50 14.94 1.55 -8.09
C ASP A 50 15.34 2.79 -7.27
N GLU A 51 14.42 3.73 -7.01
CA GLU A 51 14.71 4.82 -6.06
C GLU A 51 14.98 4.19 -4.69
N ALA A 52 16.25 4.16 -4.31
CA ALA A 52 16.69 3.64 -3.03
C ALA A 52 15.89 4.33 -1.92
N VAL A 53 15.15 3.53 -1.14
CA VAL A 53 14.62 3.98 0.15
C VAL A 53 15.82 4.54 0.92
N PRO A 54 15.77 5.78 1.43
CA PRO A 54 16.88 6.33 2.20
C PRO A 54 17.12 5.45 3.45
N THR A 55 18.05 4.51 3.36
CA THR A 55 18.49 3.65 4.48
C THR A 55 19.50 4.37 5.38
N GLY A 56 19.77 5.65 5.12
CA GLY A 56 20.74 6.46 5.83
C GLY A 56 20.18 7.05 7.11
N ALA A 57 20.40 6.38 8.24
CA ALA A 57 20.25 6.92 9.60
C ALA A 57 21.01 8.26 9.82
N ALA A 58 21.91 8.64 8.91
CA ALA A 58 22.76 9.82 9.02
C ALA A 58 22.07 11.18 8.78
N ARG A 59 20.74 11.21 8.51
CA ARG A 59 19.94 12.44 8.47
C ARG A 59 18.64 12.39 9.30
N ALA A 60 18.40 11.29 10.01
CA ALA A 60 17.21 11.11 10.86
C ALA A 60 17.39 11.82 12.21
N GLY A 61 17.46 13.15 12.19
CA GLY A 61 17.06 13.91 13.38
C GLY A 61 15.55 13.74 13.54
N TYR A 62 15.05 13.70 14.77
CA TYR A 62 13.63 13.75 15.14
C TYR A 62 12.92 14.90 14.40
N ARG A 63 12.52 14.66 13.15
CA ARG A 63 11.91 15.67 12.29
C ARG A 63 10.42 15.53 12.46
N THR A 64 9.77 16.63 12.82
CA THR A 64 8.31 16.69 12.81
C THR A 64 7.84 16.87 11.38
N VAL A 65 6.93 16.00 10.94
CA VAL A 65 6.16 16.16 9.71
C VAL A 65 4.75 16.53 10.12
N ASP A 66 4.33 17.75 9.77
CA ASP A 66 2.97 18.23 10.04
C ASP A 66 2.12 17.99 8.79
N LEU A 67 1.09 17.15 8.95
CA LEU A 67 0.09 16.88 7.91
C LEU A 67 -0.92 18.02 7.78
N GLY A 68 -0.91 18.99 8.70
CA GLY A 68 -1.88 20.07 8.76
C GLY A 68 -3.19 19.64 9.41
N ASP A 69 -4.27 20.33 9.04
CA ASP A 69 -5.60 20.07 9.56
C ASP A 69 -6.36 19.08 8.67
N LEU A 70 -6.63 17.91 9.24
CA LEU A 70 -7.31 16.80 8.58
C LEU A 70 -8.82 17.00 8.44
N GLY A 71 -9.40 18.06 9.01
CA GLY A 71 -10.84 18.33 8.99
C GLY A 71 -11.27 19.55 8.16
N SER A 72 -10.36 20.49 7.87
CA SER A 72 -10.70 21.75 7.21
C SER A 72 -10.50 21.75 5.69
N ASN A 73 -9.59 20.92 5.15
CA ASN A 73 -9.41 20.76 3.72
C ASN A 73 -8.86 19.37 3.34
N ASP A 74 -8.94 19.04 2.05
CA ASP A 74 -8.51 17.73 1.55
C ASP A 74 -7.00 17.53 1.53
N VAL A 75 -6.20 18.61 1.52
CA VAL A 75 -4.74 18.51 1.42
C VAL A 75 -4.16 17.76 2.62
N GLY A 76 -4.70 18.00 3.82
CA GLY A 76 -4.27 17.27 5.00
C GLY A 76 -4.58 15.78 4.91
N ILE A 77 -5.79 15.42 4.47
CA ILE A 77 -6.20 14.02 4.29
C ILE A 77 -5.40 13.32 3.18
N LEU A 78 -5.10 14.03 2.08
CA LEU A 78 -4.25 13.49 1.01
C LEU A 78 -2.81 13.28 1.48
N ASN A 79 -2.24 14.20 2.28
CA ASN A 79 -0.92 14.00 2.88
C ASN A 79 -0.91 12.89 3.93
N TYR A 80 -2.02 12.70 4.65
CA TYR A 80 -2.21 11.56 5.54
C TYR A 80 -2.19 10.24 4.78
N ALA A 81 -2.96 10.10 3.70
CA ALA A 81 -2.90 8.91 2.85
C ALA A 81 -1.49 8.73 2.26
N TYR A 82 -0.90 9.79 1.69
CA TYR A 82 0.46 9.76 1.14
C TYR A 82 1.53 9.33 2.15
N ALA A 83 1.39 9.65 3.44
CA ALA A 83 2.30 9.19 4.49
C ALA A 83 2.23 7.66 4.67
N LEU A 84 1.02 7.10 4.67
CA LEU A 84 0.81 5.65 4.82
C LEU A 84 1.34 4.90 3.59
N GLU A 85 1.01 5.38 2.39
CA GLU A 85 1.47 4.78 1.13
C GLU A 85 3.00 4.80 0.99
N GLN A 86 3.68 5.82 1.53
CA GLN A 86 5.14 5.82 1.59
C GLN A 86 5.69 4.68 2.44
N LEU A 87 5.06 4.41 3.58
CA LEU A 87 5.47 3.37 4.51
C LEU A 87 5.25 1.98 3.92
N GLU A 88 4.08 1.73 3.32
CA GLU A 88 3.75 0.44 2.71
C GLU A 88 4.62 0.16 1.47
N ALA A 89 4.78 1.15 0.59
CA ALA A 89 5.69 1.03 -0.55
C ALA A 89 7.13 0.73 -0.10
N ALA A 90 7.61 1.35 0.97
CA ALA A 90 8.94 1.06 1.51
C ALA A 90 9.03 -0.33 2.15
N PHE A 91 8.02 -0.75 2.90
CA PHE A 91 7.94 -2.07 3.52
C PHE A 91 7.99 -3.18 2.47
N TYR A 92 7.12 -3.12 1.46
CA TYR A 92 7.08 -4.15 0.42
C TYR A 92 8.31 -4.12 -0.47
N THR A 93 8.91 -2.95 -0.71
CA THR A 93 10.20 -2.85 -1.39
C THR A 93 11.28 -3.60 -0.61
N GLN A 94 11.36 -3.38 0.71
CA GLN A 94 12.30 -4.12 1.57
C GLN A 94 12.00 -5.62 1.58
N ALA A 95 10.73 -6.03 1.68
CA ALA A 95 10.34 -7.44 1.67
C ALA A 95 10.72 -8.18 0.38
N VAL A 96 10.59 -7.51 -0.77
CA VAL A 96 10.97 -8.09 -2.07
C VAL A 96 12.48 -8.08 -2.28
N MET A 97 13.19 -7.05 -1.81
CA MET A 97 14.66 -6.98 -1.88
C MET A 97 15.35 -7.95 -0.93
N THR A 98 14.70 -8.29 0.18
CA THR A 98 15.23 -9.21 1.20
C THR A 98 14.27 -10.38 1.43
N PRO A 99 14.16 -11.30 0.46
CA PRO A 99 13.23 -12.42 0.57
C PRO A 99 13.55 -13.29 1.78
N PHE A 100 12.53 -13.56 2.61
CA PHE A 100 12.67 -14.43 3.77
C PHE A 100 13.03 -15.88 3.38
N SER A 101 13.57 -16.63 4.34
CA SER A 101 13.95 -18.02 4.11
C SER A 101 12.72 -18.87 3.74
N GLY A 102 12.80 -19.58 2.62
CA GLY A 102 11.72 -20.44 2.14
C GLY A 102 10.57 -19.70 1.43
N MET A 103 10.75 -18.43 1.05
CA MET A 103 9.77 -17.71 0.21
C MET A 103 9.48 -18.49 -1.07
N THR A 104 8.20 -18.79 -1.28
CA THR A 104 7.71 -19.46 -2.48
C THR A 104 7.62 -18.47 -3.65
N GLU A 105 7.62 -18.99 -4.88
CA GLU A 105 7.42 -18.13 -6.06
C GLU A 105 6.07 -17.41 -6.04
N MET A 106 5.02 -18.08 -5.51
CA MET A 106 3.71 -17.47 -5.36
C MET A 106 3.74 -16.26 -4.41
N GLU A 107 4.37 -16.40 -3.24
CA GLU A 107 4.52 -15.29 -2.29
C GLU A 107 5.36 -14.17 -2.89
N LYS A 108 6.45 -14.51 -3.57
CA LYS A 108 7.28 -13.52 -4.23
C LYS A 108 6.49 -12.74 -5.28
N THR A 109 5.68 -13.40 -6.09
CA THR A 109 4.81 -12.74 -7.07
C THR A 109 3.80 -11.84 -6.38
N ILE A 110 3.07 -12.34 -5.38
CA ILE A 110 2.05 -11.56 -4.67
C ILE A 110 2.67 -10.33 -4.00
N LEU A 111 3.75 -10.49 -3.24
CA LEU A 111 4.42 -9.39 -2.56
C LEU A 111 5.02 -8.38 -3.54
N THR A 112 5.47 -8.83 -4.72
CA THR A 112 5.94 -7.95 -5.79
C THR A 112 4.80 -7.16 -6.43
N ASP A 113 3.65 -7.78 -6.66
CA ASP A 113 2.51 -7.08 -7.24
C ASP A 113 1.90 -6.08 -6.24
N ILE A 114 1.83 -6.42 -4.95
CA ILE A 114 1.41 -5.47 -3.89
C ILE A 114 2.38 -4.30 -3.83
N ARG A 115 3.71 -4.55 -3.78
CA ARG A 115 4.74 -3.49 -3.85
C ARG A 115 4.48 -2.53 -5.02
N ASP A 116 4.20 -3.06 -6.20
CA ASP A 116 3.99 -2.25 -7.39
C ASP A 116 2.73 -1.38 -7.26
N HIS A 117 1.67 -1.89 -6.63
CA HIS A 117 0.47 -1.12 -6.34
C HIS A 117 0.75 0.00 -5.32
N GLU A 118 1.44 -0.28 -4.22
CA GLU A 118 1.77 0.74 -3.20
C GLU A 118 2.66 1.85 -3.76
N ILE A 119 3.61 1.50 -4.64
CA ILE A 119 4.39 2.52 -5.36
C ILE A 119 3.47 3.39 -6.21
N VAL A 120 2.49 2.82 -6.91
CA VAL A 120 1.56 3.61 -7.72
C VAL A 120 0.65 4.46 -6.85
N HIS A 121 0.11 3.95 -5.76
CA HIS A 121 -0.69 4.74 -4.80
C HIS A 121 0.12 5.92 -4.26
N ARG A 122 1.35 5.68 -3.80
CA ARG A 122 2.29 6.72 -3.35
C ARG A 122 2.52 7.80 -4.43
N GLU A 123 2.88 7.40 -5.65
CA GLU A 123 3.15 8.37 -6.72
C GLU A 123 1.89 9.12 -7.18
N LEU A 124 0.72 8.48 -7.11
CA LEU A 124 -0.55 9.11 -7.40
C LEU A 124 -0.84 10.26 -6.43
N PHE A 125 -0.68 10.03 -5.11
CA PHE A 125 -0.85 11.10 -4.14
C PHE A 125 0.23 12.18 -4.25
N LYS A 126 1.49 11.79 -4.46
CA LYS A 126 2.57 12.76 -4.69
C LYS A 126 2.27 13.68 -5.87
N ALA A 127 1.74 13.13 -6.97
CA ALA A 127 1.34 13.91 -8.13
C ALA A 127 0.13 14.81 -7.83
N ALA A 128 -0.89 14.30 -7.14
CA ALA A 128 -2.07 15.06 -6.75
C ALA A 128 -1.75 16.23 -5.81
N LEU A 129 -0.82 16.01 -4.88
CA LEU A 129 -0.37 17.00 -3.90
C LEU A 129 0.60 18.03 -4.49
N SER A 130 1.40 17.65 -5.49
CA SER A 130 2.40 18.52 -6.12
C SER A 130 3.31 19.18 -5.06
N SER A 131 3.43 20.51 -5.06
CA SER A 131 4.23 21.26 -4.08
C SER A 131 3.68 21.20 -2.65
N ALA A 132 2.46 20.71 -2.44
CA ALA A 132 1.87 20.53 -1.12
C ALA A 132 2.20 19.15 -0.50
N ALA A 133 2.93 18.29 -1.22
CA ALA A 133 3.31 16.97 -0.73
C ALA A 133 4.30 17.10 0.44
N ILE A 134 4.06 16.32 1.51
CA ILE A 134 5.03 16.15 2.58
C ILE A 134 6.35 15.57 2.05
N PRO A 135 7.48 15.82 2.73
CA PRO A 135 8.74 15.17 2.39
C PRO A 135 8.64 13.65 2.47
N GLY A 136 9.62 12.99 1.83
CA GLY A 136 9.88 11.56 2.04
C GLY A 136 10.01 11.22 3.52
N LEU A 137 9.27 10.22 3.99
CA LEU A 137 9.42 9.65 5.33
C LEU A 137 10.59 8.66 5.37
N THR A 138 11.17 8.47 6.55
CA THR A 138 12.27 7.54 6.80
C THR A 138 11.72 6.32 7.56
N PRO A 139 11.56 5.16 6.91
CA PRO A 139 11.03 3.97 7.57
C PRO A 139 11.95 3.46 8.68
N ASP A 140 11.36 3.03 9.79
CA ASP A 140 12.01 2.28 10.86
C ASP A 140 11.41 0.87 10.96
N PHE A 141 12.00 -0.08 10.23
CA PHE A 141 11.58 -1.47 10.28
C PHE A 141 12.45 -2.33 11.19
N THR A 142 13.14 -1.73 12.17
CA THR A 142 14.03 -2.47 13.08
C THR A 142 13.32 -3.54 13.91
N SER A 143 12.00 -3.40 14.11
CA SER A 143 11.14 -4.38 14.78
C SER A 143 10.70 -5.56 13.89
N ILE A 144 10.92 -5.49 12.58
CA ILE A 144 10.50 -6.50 11.62
C ILE A 144 11.69 -7.36 11.21
N ASN A 145 11.60 -8.68 11.42
CA ASN A 145 12.61 -9.62 10.97
C ASN A 145 12.31 -10.07 9.53
N PHE A 146 12.90 -9.39 8.54
CA PHE A 146 12.72 -9.72 7.12
C PHE A 146 13.20 -11.11 6.70
N SER A 147 14.00 -11.80 7.52
CA SER A 147 14.39 -13.19 7.24
C SER A 147 13.31 -14.21 7.63
N SER A 148 12.27 -13.80 8.35
CA SER A 148 11.19 -14.67 8.86
C SER A 148 9.89 -14.46 8.10
N ARG A 149 9.39 -15.53 7.46
CA ARG A 149 8.08 -15.55 6.78
C ARG A 149 6.96 -15.01 7.68
N ALA A 150 6.88 -15.51 8.91
CA ALA A 150 5.83 -15.13 9.86
C ALA A 150 5.94 -13.65 10.27
N SER A 151 7.17 -13.13 10.41
CA SER A 151 7.37 -11.71 10.73
C SER A 151 7.00 -10.81 9.56
N VAL A 152 7.38 -11.16 8.33
CA VAL A 152 7.06 -10.36 7.14
C VAL A 152 5.56 -10.40 6.85
N LEU A 153 4.96 -11.58 6.78
CA LEU A 153 3.53 -11.68 6.48
C LEU A 153 2.66 -11.14 7.63
N GLY A 154 3.11 -11.24 8.88
CA GLY A 154 2.44 -10.62 10.02
C GLY A 154 2.48 -9.09 9.98
N ALA A 155 3.62 -8.51 9.59
CA ALA A 155 3.73 -7.07 9.37
C ALA A 155 2.91 -6.61 8.16
N ALA A 156 2.92 -7.37 7.06
CA ALA A 156 2.06 -7.12 5.90
C ALA A 156 0.59 -7.09 6.32
N ALA A 157 0.11 -8.11 7.03
CA ALA A 157 -1.28 -8.16 7.49
C ALA A 157 -1.66 -6.96 8.38
N LEU A 158 -0.73 -6.49 9.21
CA LEU A 158 -0.92 -5.29 10.02
C LEU A 158 -1.03 -4.03 9.16
N PHE A 159 -0.10 -3.82 8.23
CA PHE A 159 -0.09 -2.63 7.37
C PHE A 159 -1.36 -2.56 6.52
N GLU A 160 -1.71 -3.65 5.83
CA GLU A 160 -2.92 -3.71 4.99
C GLU A 160 -4.20 -3.42 5.79
N LYS A 161 -4.30 -4.01 6.98
CA LYS A 161 -5.44 -3.76 7.88
C LYS A 161 -5.50 -2.30 8.33
N ILE A 162 -4.33 -1.69 8.60
CA ILE A 162 -4.25 -0.27 8.93
C ILE A 162 -4.69 0.55 7.72
N GLY A 163 -4.16 0.28 6.51
CA GLY A 163 -4.49 0.96 5.26
C GLY A 163 -5.99 0.98 4.99
N VAL A 164 -6.65 -0.18 5.01
CA VAL A 164 -8.11 -0.25 4.81
C VAL A 164 -8.87 0.58 5.85
N SER A 165 -8.54 0.41 7.14
CA SER A 165 -9.22 1.14 8.22
C SER A 165 -8.98 2.65 8.18
N ALA A 166 -7.82 3.07 7.67
CA ALA A 166 -7.42 4.46 7.48
C ALA A 166 -8.25 5.13 6.39
N TYR A 167 -8.38 4.50 5.21
CA TYR A 167 -9.22 5.01 4.14
C TYR A 167 -10.69 5.12 4.55
N ASN A 168 -11.22 4.07 5.19
CA ASN A 168 -12.60 4.07 5.68
C ASN A 168 -12.84 5.18 6.72
N GLY A 169 -11.88 5.43 7.60
CA GLY A 169 -12.01 6.44 8.66
C GLY A 169 -11.78 7.86 8.20
N ALA A 170 -10.89 8.06 7.23
CA ALA A 170 -10.57 9.36 6.66
C ALA A 170 -11.59 9.81 5.59
N GLY A 171 -12.26 8.88 4.92
CA GLY A 171 -13.17 9.17 3.80
C GLY A 171 -14.24 10.20 4.12
N GLN A 172 -14.77 10.20 5.35
CA GLN A 172 -15.77 11.17 5.83
C GLN A 172 -15.28 12.62 5.87
N PHE A 173 -13.96 12.84 5.89
CA PHE A 173 -13.35 14.16 5.95
C PHE A 173 -13.03 14.74 4.57
N ILE A 174 -13.08 13.91 3.52
CA ILE A 174 -12.86 14.34 2.14
C ILE A 174 -14.06 15.15 1.64
N LYS A 175 -13.80 16.37 1.15
CA LYS A 175 -14.79 17.33 0.64
C LYS A 175 -14.94 17.24 -0.87
N ASN A 176 -13.84 17.07 -1.59
CA ASN A 176 -13.87 16.91 -3.03
C ASN A 176 -14.33 15.49 -3.40
N VAL A 177 -15.44 15.40 -4.12
CA VAL A 177 -16.03 14.13 -4.57
C VAL A 177 -15.11 13.32 -5.48
N ASP A 178 -14.21 13.96 -6.23
CA ASP A 178 -13.23 13.29 -7.07
C ASP A 178 -12.16 12.59 -6.21
N TYR A 179 -11.74 13.22 -5.11
CA TYR A 179 -10.83 12.60 -4.15
C TYR A 179 -11.52 11.50 -3.35
N LEU A 180 -12.81 11.65 -3.03
CA LEU A 180 -13.57 10.58 -2.37
C LEU A 180 -13.72 9.36 -3.29
N LEU A 181 -14.02 9.60 -4.58
CA LEU A 181 -14.06 8.54 -5.59
C LEU A 181 -12.69 7.87 -5.75
N LEU A 182 -11.60 8.65 -5.71
CA LEU A 182 -10.25 8.11 -5.76
C LEU A 182 -9.95 7.22 -4.54
N ALA A 183 -10.21 7.72 -3.33
CA ALA A 183 -10.04 6.95 -2.09
C ALA A 183 -10.87 5.65 -2.11
N GLY A 184 -12.11 5.70 -2.62
CA GLY A 184 -12.96 4.52 -2.78
C GLY A 184 -12.40 3.46 -3.75
N LYS A 185 -11.62 3.87 -4.75
CA LYS A 185 -10.92 2.94 -5.65
C LYS A 185 -9.71 2.30 -4.97
N ILE A 186 -8.93 3.10 -4.23
CA ILE A 186 -7.72 2.63 -3.54
C ILE A 186 -8.09 1.66 -2.42
N VAL A 187 -9.04 2.01 -1.54
CA VAL A 187 -9.46 1.12 -0.43
C VAL A 187 -9.99 -0.23 -0.93
N SER A 188 -10.57 -0.27 -2.13
CA SER A 188 -10.98 -1.53 -2.74
C SER A 188 -9.79 -2.41 -3.12
N VAL A 189 -8.66 -1.83 -3.51
CA VAL A 189 -7.39 -2.53 -3.78
C VAL A 189 -6.77 -2.97 -2.46
N GLU A 190 -6.67 -2.08 -1.47
CA GLU A 190 -6.16 -2.40 -0.11
C GLU A 190 -6.90 -3.60 0.51
N ALA A 191 -8.24 -3.63 0.40
CA ALA A 191 -9.01 -4.76 0.93
C ALA A 191 -8.64 -6.10 0.25
N ARG A 192 -8.23 -6.08 -1.02
CA ARG A 192 -7.76 -7.30 -1.71
C ARG A 192 -6.35 -7.69 -1.27
N HIS A 193 -5.49 -6.72 -1.02
CA HIS A 193 -4.16 -6.95 -0.44
C HIS A 193 -4.28 -7.58 0.95
N ALA A 194 -5.08 -6.98 1.84
CA ALA A 194 -5.40 -7.53 3.15
C ALA A 194 -5.90 -8.98 3.07
N ALA A 195 -6.83 -9.26 2.15
CA ALA A 195 -7.41 -10.58 1.99
C ALA A 195 -6.41 -11.63 1.47
N ILE A 196 -5.56 -11.28 0.49
CA ILE A 196 -4.55 -12.22 -0.02
C ILE A 196 -3.45 -12.47 1.02
N ILE A 197 -3.01 -11.45 1.75
CA ILE A 197 -2.01 -11.62 2.81
C ILE A 197 -2.54 -12.53 3.92
N ASN A 198 -3.80 -12.35 4.34
CA ASN A 198 -4.42 -13.26 5.31
C ASN A 198 -4.54 -14.68 4.76
N THR A 199 -4.83 -14.86 3.47
CA THR A 199 -4.82 -16.18 2.82
C THR A 199 -3.43 -16.82 2.85
N LEU A 200 -2.36 -16.04 2.67
CA LEU A 200 -0.99 -16.56 2.77
C LEU A 200 -0.61 -16.96 4.20
N LEU A 201 -1.10 -16.23 5.22
CA LEU A 201 -0.90 -16.59 6.62
C LEU A 201 -1.70 -17.83 7.02
N TYR A 202 -2.92 -17.95 6.50
CA TYR A 202 -3.91 -18.95 6.90
C TYR A 202 -4.56 -19.62 5.67
N PRO A 203 -3.80 -20.44 4.91
CA PRO A 203 -4.25 -20.99 3.63
C PRO A 203 -5.51 -21.86 3.71
N ASP A 204 -5.82 -22.39 4.89
CA ASP A 204 -7.02 -23.20 5.16
C ASP A 204 -7.97 -22.54 6.18
N GLY A 205 -7.74 -21.26 6.52
CA GLY A 205 -8.53 -20.52 7.50
C GLY A 205 -9.70 -19.76 6.87
N ALA A 206 -10.71 -19.43 7.67
CA ALA A 206 -11.81 -18.54 7.27
C ALA A 206 -11.40 -17.04 7.27
N ASN A 207 -10.10 -16.75 7.28
CA ASN A 207 -9.54 -15.43 7.58
C ASN A 207 -9.41 -14.53 6.34
N PHE A 208 -9.96 -14.92 5.19
CA PHE A 208 -9.99 -14.07 3.99
C PHE A 208 -10.61 -12.69 4.28
N ALA A 209 -11.69 -12.68 5.06
CA ALA A 209 -12.31 -11.49 5.65
C ALA A 209 -12.88 -11.89 7.02
N GLY A 210 -11.99 -12.25 7.94
CA GLY A 210 -12.35 -12.80 9.24
C GLY A 210 -12.99 -11.76 10.18
N ASP A 211 -13.53 -12.24 11.30
CA ASP A 211 -14.15 -11.42 12.35
C ASP A 211 -13.17 -10.41 12.99
N ASP A 212 -11.87 -10.59 12.78
CA ASP A 212 -10.82 -9.66 13.18
C ASP A 212 -10.71 -8.43 12.26
N VAL A 213 -11.32 -8.47 11.07
CA VAL A 213 -11.31 -7.41 10.06
C VAL A 213 -12.74 -6.88 9.80
N VAL A 214 -13.72 -7.77 9.76
CA VAL A 214 -15.13 -7.46 9.51
C VAL A 214 -15.94 -7.67 10.80
N PHE A 215 -16.70 -6.67 11.21
CA PHE A 215 -17.58 -6.81 12.38
C PHE A 215 -18.74 -7.76 12.08
N PRO A 216 -18.91 -8.88 12.82
CA PRO A 216 -19.96 -9.87 12.52
C PRO A 216 -21.39 -9.32 12.61
N SER A 217 -21.58 -8.26 13.41
CA SER A 217 -22.89 -7.64 13.62
C SER A 217 -23.33 -6.73 12.46
N SER A 218 -22.39 -6.20 11.67
CA SER A 218 -22.69 -5.24 10.60
C SER A 218 -22.23 -5.71 9.22
N GLY A 219 -21.29 -6.66 9.14
CA GLY A 219 -20.62 -7.02 7.89
C GLY A 219 -19.75 -5.89 7.34
N LEU A 220 -19.42 -4.89 8.15
CA LEU A 220 -18.58 -3.75 7.77
C LEU A 220 -17.17 -3.91 8.32
N GLU A 221 -16.20 -3.44 7.55
CA GLU A 221 -14.79 -3.40 7.94
C GLU A 221 -14.55 -2.46 9.14
N GLU A 222 -13.46 -2.71 9.86
CA GLU A 222 -12.97 -1.79 10.89
C GLU A 222 -12.68 -0.39 10.33
N ILE A 223 -13.00 0.63 11.12
CA ILE A 223 -12.79 2.05 10.80
C ILE A 223 -11.97 2.66 11.92
N ARG A 224 -10.86 3.35 11.58
CA ARG A 224 -10.03 4.06 12.55
C ARG A 224 -9.90 5.53 12.17
N VAL A 225 -10.06 6.42 13.15
CA VAL A 225 -9.82 7.84 12.87
C VAL A 225 -8.31 8.10 12.66
N PRO A 226 -7.91 9.13 11.89
CA PRO A 226 -6.51 9.34 11.55
C PRO A 226 -5.53 9.31 12.73
N GLY A 227 -5.91 9.87 13.88
CA GLY A 227 -5.06 9.85 15.08
C GLY A 227 -4.77 8.44 15.64
N GLU A 228 -5.74 7.52 15.56
CA GLU A 228 -5.54 6.12 15.96
C GLU A 228 -4.57 5.43 15.00
N VAL A 229 -4.73 5.67 13.69
CA VAL A 229 -3.83 5.14 12.67
C VAL A 229 -2.41 5.67 12.83
N LEU A 230 -2.23 6.99 13.01
CA LEU A 230 -0.91 7.59 13.23
C LEU A 230 -0.21 7.00 14.47
N THR A 231 -0.97 6.67 15.51
CA THR A 231 -0.43 5.99 16.70
C THR A 231 0.08 4.58 16.37
N LEU A 232 -0.65 3.84 15.52
CA LEU A 232 -0.27 2.48 15.12
C LEU A 232 0.95 2.45 14.18
N VAL A 233 1.12 3.46 13.32
CA VAL A 233 2.26 3.52 12.39
C VAL A 233 3.51 4.19 12.96
N ALA A 234 3.38 4.95 14.06
CA ALA A 234 4.49 5.67 14.70
C ALA A 234 5.73 4.80 14.99
N PRO A 235 5.62 3.51 15.40
CA PRO A 235 6.79 2.66 15.62
C PRO A 235 7.58 2.32 14.35
N TYR A 236 7.06 2.63 13.15
CA TYR A 236 7.63 2.22 11.87
C TYR A 236 8.23 3.38 11.07
N VAL A 237 8.37 4.56 11.67
CA VAL A 237 8.88 5.78 11.03
C VAL A 237 9.70 6.59 12.04
N TYR A 238 10.81 7.19 11.60
CA TYR A 238 11.64 8.00 12.49
C TYR A 238 11.06 9.40 12.76
N GLU A 239 10.30 9.93 11.81
CA GLU A 239 9.64 11.22 11.94
C GLU A 239 8.48 11.17 12.93
N THR A 240 8.30 12.25 13.70
CA THR A 240 7.05 12.46 14.44
C THR A 240 6.01 13.03 13.49
N ILE A 241 4.99 12.25 13.17
CA ILE A 241 3.90 12.68 12.29
C ILE A 241 2.80 13.33 13.14
N ASN A 242 2.65 14.63 12.99
CA ASN A 242 1.62 15.41 13.65
C ASN A 242 0.48 15.74 12.69
N ALA A 243 -0.73 15.80 13.23
CA ALA A 243 -1.90 16.27 12.53
C ALA A 243 -2.81 16.99 13.52
N MET A 244 -3.44 18.09 13.11
CA MET A 244 -4.47 18.69 13.96
C MET A 244 -5.68 17.75 14.02
N PRO A 245 -6.17 17.38 15.22
CA PRO A 245 -7.24 16.40 15.35
C PRO A 245 -8.52 16.88 14.69
N VAL A 246 -9.18 15.99 13.96
CA VAL A 246 -10.52 16.26 13.46
C VAL A 246 -11.51 16.22 14.63
N ARG A 247 -12.32 17.27 14.81
CA ARG A 247 -13.45 17.20 15.74
C ARG A 247 -14.44 16.15 15.19
N ARG A 248 -14.79 15.14 16.01
CA ARG A 248 -15.85 14.19 15.65
C ARG A 248 -17.09 15.00 15.25
N VAL A 249 -17.56 14.80 14.03
CA VAL A 249 -18.92 15.22 13.67
C VAL A 249 -19.82 14.12 14.24
N ALA A 250 -20.68 14.52 15.17
CA ALA A 250 -21.62 13.63 15.86
C ALA A 250 -22.67 13.07 14.92
#